data_AF-A0A969H115-F1
#
_entry.id   AF-A0A969H115-F1
#
_cell.length_a   1.000
_cell.length_b   1.000
_cell.length_c   1.000
_cell.angle_alpha   90.00
_cell.angle_beta   90.00
_cell.angle_gamma   90.00
#
_symmetry.space_group_name_H-M   'P 1'
#
loop_
_entity.id
_entity.type
_entity.pdbx_description
1 polymer ?
#
loop_
_entity_poly.entity_id
_entity_poly.type
_entity_poly.pdbx_seq_one_letter_code
_entity_poly.pdbx_strand_id
1 'polypeptide(L)'
;LRLDQEVREISIGLQRAKKRELFDLVQRWAVRSRDLRQALLEVEPQIVHFSGYGSSTGGLFLENEMGEYQLVKPEALARLFELCSSYVECVVLNACYSDIQADSIVQHIDYVIGMNQAIGDKAAIEFAVGFYDALGAGRNIDDAYRFGRNAIELEGSSEYLTPVLKMRNLGENNELSVNWDNEAYVSLHLVQEILEKAGLSRKGINSHWYPQFKVRAQNFNSKGNRKETIKPVDFLIEDLQRKISFLVEVKSARNQINDSARFQLKTYLQYSRIRFGLLIDPYLVEIYEWSHEKFISRSKFNIKNPEHIEPVSAFLRSLLDSISDENNRNSHV
;
A
#
# COMPACT_ATOMS: atom_id res chain seq x y z
N LEU A 1 1.21 1.13 -34.55
CA LEU A 1 0.24 1.66 -33.58
C LEU A 1 -0.85 2.42 -34.30
N ARG A 2 -2.11 2.03 -34.07
CA ARG A 2 -3.30 2.78 -34.51
C ARG A 2 -3.78 3.67 -33.37
N LEU A 3 -3.05 4.78 -33.15
CA LEU A 3 -3.28 5.67 -32.02
C LEU A 3 -4.70 6.27 -32.00
N ASP A 4 -5.23 6.67 -33.15
CA ASP A 4 -6.61 7.16 -33.29
C ASP A 4 -7.66 6.14 -32.83
N GLN A 5 -7.40 4.86 -33.13
CA GLN A 5 -8.30 3.78 -32.76
C GLN A 5 -8.27 3.56 -31.25
N GLU A 6 -7.07 3.51 -30.65
CA GLU A 6 -6.91 3.36 -29.20
C GLU A 6 -7.68 4.44 -28.42
N VAL A 7 -7.43 5.70 -28.73
CA VAL A 7 -8.06 6.83 -28.04
C VAL A 7 -9.58 6.81 -28.20
N ARG A 8 -10.07 6.44 -29.38
CA ARG A 8 -11.51 6.29 -29.63
C ARG A 8 -12.13 5.22 -28.73
N GLU A 9 -11.52 4.04 -28.65
CA GLU A 9 -12.07 2.94 -27.84
C GLU A 9 -12.01 3.27 -26.34
N ILE A 10 -10.94 3.90 -25.86
CA ILE A 10 -10.85 4.41 -24.47
C ILE A 10 -11.99 5.39 -24.18
N SER A 11 -12.22 6.35 -25.08
CA SER A 11 -13.28 7.35 -24.92
C SER A 11 -14.67 6.70 -24.85
N ILE A 12 -14.95 5.72 -25.71
CA ILE A 12 -16.21 4.98 -25.72
C ILE A 12 -16.41 4.20 -24.40
N GLY A 13 -15.36 3.53 -23.92
CA GLY A 13 -15.40 2.79 -22.64
C GLY A 13 -15.70 3.71 -21.46
N LEU A 14 -14.95 4.82 -21.34
CA LEU A 14 -15.15 5.80 -20.27
C LEU A 14 -16.52 6.48 -20.32
N GLN A 15 -17.06 6.78 -21.51
CA GLN A 15 -18.41 7.35 -21.62
C GLN A 15 -19.52 6.40 -21.12
N ARG A 16 -19.31 5.09 -21.24
CA ARG A 16 -20.26 4.05 -20.79
C ARG A 16 -20.03 3.62 -19.34
N ALA A 17 -18.93 4.04 -18.75
CA ALA A 17 -18.53 3.65 -17.41
C ALA A 17 -19.52 4.11 -16.32
N LYS A 18 -19.54 3.34 -15.22
CA LYS A 18 -20.39 3.63 -14.06
C LYS A 18 -20.01 4.94 -13.37
N LYS A 19 -18.71 5.25 -13.32
CA LYS A 19 -18.15 6.46 -12.70
C LYS A 19 -17.60 7.44 -13.74
N ARG A 20 -18.25 7.56 -14.90
CA ARG A 20 -17.79 8.36 -16.05
C ARG A 20 -17.52 9.84 -15.69
N GLU A 21 -18.23 10.36 -14.69
CA GLU A 21 -18.08 11.72 -14.17
C GLU A 21 -16.74 11.99 -13.46
N LEU A 22 -15.98 10.94 -13.13
CA LEU A 22 -14.66 11.05 -12.52
C LEU A 22 -13.52 11.12 -13.55
N PHE A 23 -13.81 11.02 -14.84
CA PHE A 23 -12.81 10.98 -15.89
C PHE A 23 -12.99 12.14 -16.88
N ASP A 24 -11.93 12.93 -17.04
CA ASP A 24 -11.78 13.87 -18.14
C ASP A 24 -10.62 13.41 -19.05
N LEU A 25 -10.95 13.00 -20.28
CA LEU A 25 -9.97 12.46 -21.23
C LEU A 25 -9.40 13.59 -22.09
N VAL A 26 -8.24 14.09 -21.70
CA VAL A 26 -7.50 15.13 -22.45
C VAL A 26 -6.51 14.49 -23.41
N GLN A 27 -6.63 14.83 -24.70
CA GLN A 27 -5.79 14.28 -25.77
C GLN A 27 -4.76 15.30 -26.26
N ARG A 28 -3.55 14.84 -26.55
CA ARG A 28 -2.48 15.61 -27.21
C ARG A 28 -1.81 14.73 -28.26
N TRP A 29 -1.78 15.19 -29.51
CA TRP A 29 -1.22 14.47 -30.66
C TRP A 29 0.15 15.05 -31.04
N ALA A 30 1.00 14.24 -31.67
CA ALA A 30 2.29 14.69 -32.22
C ALA A 30 3.14 15.47 -31.18
N VAL A 31 3.19 14.94 -29.96
CA VAL A 31 3.70 15.68 -28.80
C VAL A 31 5.21 15.85 -28.89
N ARG A 32 5.67 17.10 -28.99
CA ARG A 32 7.08 17.43 -28.82
C ARG A 32 7.45 17.43 -27.34
N SER A 33 8.74 17.29 -27.03
CA SER A 33 9.21 17.35 -25.64
C SER A 33 8.75 18.60 -24.87
N ARG A 34 8.59 19.74 -25.56
CA ARG A 34 8.06 20.98 -24.94
C ARG A 34 6.56 20.90 -24.69
N ASP A 35 5.82 20.27 -25.60
CA ASP A 35 4.36 20.18 -25.55
C ASP A 35 3.95 19.20 -24.45
N LEU A 36 4.74 18.12 -24.25
CA LEU A 36 4.56 17.19 -23.13
C LEU A 36 4.68 17.92 -21.79
N ARG A 37 5.77 18.69 -21.61
CA ARG A 37 6.00 19.46 -20.38
C ARG A 37 4.89 20.48 -20.15
N GLN A 38 4.46 21.19 -21.19
CA GLN A 38 3.37 22.16 -21.09
C GLN A 38 2.04 21.48 -20.73
N ALA A 39 1.72 20.36 -21.37
CA ALA A 39 0.48 19.62 -21.09
C ALA A 39 0.41 19.11 -19.64
N LEU A 40 1.53 18.62 -19.07
CA LEU A 40 1.57 18.19 -17.67
C LEU A 40 1.28 19.35 -16.70
N LEU A 41 1.84 20.53 -16.97
CA LEU A 41 1.62 21.73 -16.15
C LEU A 41 0.22 22.33 -16.29
N GLU A 42 -0.40 22.22 -17.48
CA GLU A 42 -1.74 22.78 -17.73
C GLU A 42 -2.87 21.88 -17.24
N VAL A 43 -2.69 20.57 -17.38
CA VAL A 43 -3.76 19.58 -17.13
C VAL A 43 -3.68 19.02 -15.72
N GLU A 44 -2.48 18.97 -15.11
CA GLU A 44 -2.22 18.28 -13.85
C GLU A 44 -2.87 16.87 -13.77
N PRO A 45 -2.59 15.98 -14.75
CA PRO A 45 -3.33 14.73 -14.88
C PRO A 45 -2.99 13.72 -13.77
N GLN A 46 -3.99 13.00 -13.27
CA GLN A 46 -3.76 11.86 -12.36
C GLN A 46 -3.18 10.63 -13.06
N ILE A 47 -3.53 10.43 -14.34
CA ILE A 47 -3.06 9.32 -15.17
C ILE A 47 -2.51 9.88 -16.47
N VAL A 48 -1.26 9.53 -16.80
CA VAL A 48 -0.64 9.85 -18.09
C VAL A 48 -0.55 8.60 -18.94
N HIS A 49 -1.24 8.59 -20.07
CA HIS A 49 -1.13 7.53 -21.07
C HIS A 49 -0.28 8.00 -22.25
N PHE A 50 0.84 7.33 -22.48
CA PHE A 50 1.69 7.54 -23.64
C PHE A 50 1.57 6.35 -24.58
N SER A 51 1.17 6.63 -25.82
CA SER A 51 1.12 5.63 -26.89
C SER A 51 2.03 6.07 -28.03
N GLY A 52 2.95 5.21 -28.44
CA GLY A 52 3.93 5.58 -29.45
C GLY A 52 5.04 4.56 -29.63
N TYR A 53 6.11 4.99 -30.28
CA TYR A 53 7.26 4.14 -30.55
C TYR A 53 8.21 4.14 -29.36
N GLY A 54 8.64 2.94 -28.98
CA GLY A 54 9.74 2.73 -28.04
C GLY A 54 10.96 2.18 -28.77
N SER A 55 12.14 2.43 -28.20
CA SER A 55 13.41 1.85 -28.63
C SER A 55 13.71 0.58 -27.84
N SER A 56 14.43 -0.37 -28.42
CA SER A 56 14.97 -1.53 -27.68
C SER A 56 15.94 -1.14 -26.56
N THR A 57 16.44 0.10 -26.56
CA THR A 57 17.23 0.69 -25.48
C THR A 57 16.39 1.33 -24.38
N GLY A 58 15.07 1.24 -24.46
CA GLY A 58 14.15 1.72 -23.42
C GLY A 58 13.72 3.17 -23.53
N GLY A 59 14.23 3.96 -24.46
CA GLY A 59 13.77 5.33 -24.67
C GLY A 59 12.47 5.41 -25.47
N LEU A 60 11.71 6.48 -25.27
CA LEU A 60 10.49 6.78 -26.03
C LEU A 60 10.79 7.81 -27.13
N PHE A 61 10.16 7.67 -28.29
CA PHE A 61 10.27 8.65 -29.36
C PHE A 61 9.18 9.73 -29.21
N LEU A 62 9.62 10.99 -29.14
CA LEU A 62 8.77 12.17 -29.26
C LEU A 62 9.06 12.89 -30.58
N GLU A 63 8.25 13.87 -30.97
CA GLU A 63 8.58 14.70 -32.13
C GLU A 63 9.53 15.86 -31.77
N ASN A 64 10.39 16.25 -32.70
CA ASN A 64 11.16 17.48 -32.62
C ASN A 64 10.49 18.62 -33.39
N GLU A 65 11.11 19.81 -33.40
CA GLU A 65 10.57 20.98 -34.11
C GLU A 65 10.43 20.78 -35.63
N MET A 66 11.16 19.83 -36.19
CA MET A 66 11.16 19.46 -37.62
C MET A 66 10.16 18.33 -37.93
N GLY A 67 9.42 17.83 -36.94
CA GLY A 67 8.48 16.70 -37.09
C GLY A 67 9.16 15.33 -37.19
N GLU A 68 10.43 15.24 -36.82
CA GLU A 68 11.16 13.97 -36.81
C GLU A 68 11.12 13.31 -35.43
N TYR A 69 11.23 11.99 -35.40
CA TYR A 69 11.32 11.24 -34.16
C TYR A 69 12.66 11.51 -33.44
N GLN A 70 12.55 12.03 -32.22
CA GLN A 70 13.65 12.26 -31.30
C GLN A 70 13.51 11.30 -30.12
N LEU A 71 14.55 10.49 -29.91
CA LEU A 71 14.62 9.61 -28.74
C LEU A 71 14.83 10.44 -27.47
N VAL A 72 13.91 10.31 -26.52
CA VAL A 72 14.05 10.85 -25.17
C VAL A 72 14.68 9.79 -24.28
N LYS A 73 15.73 10.19 -23.56
CA LYS A 73 16.44 9.30 -22.65
C LYS A 73 15.60 8.98 -21.41
N PRO A 74 15.67 7.76 -20.87
CA PRO A 74 14.96 7.37 -19.67
C PRO A 74 15.04 8.35 -18.50
N GLU A 75 16.24 8.87 -18.24
CA GLU A 75 16.51 9.74 -17.09
C GLU A 75 15.94 11.15 -17.28
N ALA A 76 15.73 11.59 -18.53
CA ALA A 76 15.13 12.89 -18.80
C ALA A 76 13.63 12.87 -18.53
N LEU A 77 12.96 11.79 -18.94
CA LEU A 77 11.53 11.63 -18.73
C LEU A 77 11.21 11.32 -17.25
N ALA A 78 12.03 10.52 -16.57
CA ALA A 78 11.90 10.27 -15.13
C ALA A 78 11.95 11.57 -14.31
N ARG A 79 12.92 12.45 -14.59
CA ARG A 79 13.03 13.77 -13.94
C ARG A 79 11.84 14.69 -14.24
N LEU A 80 11.24 14.57 -15.42
CA LEU A 80 10.00 15.33 -15.70
C LEU A 80 8.86 14.83 -14.82
N PHE A 81 8.68 13.51 -14.69
CA PHE A 81 7.65 12.93 -13.84
C PHE A 81 7.91 13.16 -12.34
N GLU A 82 9.18 13.23 -11.90
CA GLU A 82 9.54 13.67 -10.55
C GLU A 82 8.92 15.03 -10.20
N LEU A 83 9.03 16.01 -11.11
CA LEU A 83 8.44 17.35 -10.94
C LEU A 83 6.91 17.36 -10.92
N CYS A 84 6.27 16.27 -11.37
CA CYS A 84 4.82 16.13 -11.49
C CYS A 84 4.25 15.13 -10.47
N SER A 85 5.09 14.58 -9.59
CA SER A 85 4.75 13.49 -8.66
C SER A 85 3.70 13.85 -7.61
N SER A 86 3.41 15.14 -7.43
CA SER A 86 2.35 15.61 -6.53
C SER A 86 0.94 15.41 -7.08
N TYR A 87 0.77 15.24 -8.39
CA TYR A 87 -0.54 15.07 -9.03
C TYR A 87 -0.62 13.86 -9.97
N VAL A 88 0.50 13.37 -10.51
CA VAL A 88 0.51 12.14 -11.31
C VAL A 88 0.62 10.91 -10.40
N GLU A 89 -0.40 10.05 -10.42
CA GLU A 89 -0.44 8.79 -9.66
C GLU A 89 -0.02 7.59 -10.53
N CYS A 90 -0.39 7.61 -11.81
CA CYS A 90 -0.15 6.50 -12.73
C CYS A 90 0.38 6.95 -14.09
N VAL A 91 1.38 6.23 -14.62
CA VAL A 91 1.89 6.39 -15.98
C VAL A 91 1.74 5.07 -16.74
N VAL A 92 1.10 5.11 -17.91
CA VAL A 92 0.96 3.98 -18.83
C VAL A 92 1.80 4.26 -20.07
N LEU A 93 2.83 3.44 -20.30
CA LEU A 93 3.70 3.53 -21.47
C LEU A 93 3.34 2.40 -22.45
N ASN A 94 2.38 2.68 -23.33
CA ASN A 94 1.99 1.77 -24.41
C ASN A 94 2.93 1.90 -25.61
N ALA A 95 4.18 1.49 -25.39
CA ALA A 95 5.26 1.53 -26.36
C ALA A 95 6.20 0.32 -26.15
N CYS A 96 6.70 -0.28 -27.23
CA CYS A 96 7.57 -1.46 -27.17
C CYS A 96 8.81 -1.22 -26.28
N TYR A 97 9.18 -2.19 -25.44
CA TYR A 97 10.36 -2.14 -24.56
C TYR A 97 10.38 -0.94 -23.58
N SER A 98 9.21 -0.36 -23.29
CA SER A 98 9.07 0.79 -22.38
C SER A 98 9.16 0.41 -20.91
N ASP A 99 9.27 -0.88 -20.55
CA ASP A 99 9.50 -1.28 -19.17
C ASP A 99 10.83 -0.73 -18.62
N ILE A 100 11.86 -0.60 -19.45
CA ILE A 100 13.13 0.05 -19.08
C ILE A 100 12.89 1.52 -18.68
N GLN A 101 12.06 2.25 -19.43
CA GLN A 101 11.63 3.60 -19.06
C GLN A 101 10.84 3.59 -17.75
N ALA A 102 9.98 2.58 -17.57
CA ALA A 102 9.17 2.41 -16.38
C ALA A 102 10.01 2.22 -15.10
N ASP A 103 11.16 1.52 -15.17
CA ASP A 103 12.09 1.40 -14.02
C ASP A 103 12.62 2.74 -13.53
N SER A 104 12.73 3.72 -14.43
CA SER A 104 13.21 5.06 -14.08
C SER A 104 12.09 5.93 -13.51
N ILE A 105 10.88 5.86 -14.10
CA ILE A 105 9.74 6.69 -13.66
C ILE A 105 9.17 6.21 -12.34
N VAL A 106 9.16 4.89 -12.08
CA VAL A 106 8.56 4.30 -10.87
C VAL A 106 9.30 4.70 -9.59
N GLN A 107 10.49 5.29 -9.70
CA GLN A 107 11.19 5.88 -8.56
C GLN A 107 10.45 7.10 -8.00
N HIS A 108 9.61 7.74 -8.82
CA HIS A 108 8.92 8.98 -8.48
C HIS A 108 7.39 8.87 -8.53
N ILE A 109 6.85 7.96 -9.35
CA ILE A 109 5.40 7.76 -9.54
C ILE A 109 4.97 6.41 -8.99
N ASP A 110 3.84 6.36 -8.28
CA ASP A 110 3.37 5.18 -7.55
C ASP A 110 3.10 3.98 -8.44
N TYR A 111 2.52 4.19 -9.62
CA TYR A 111 2.22 3.14 -10.58
C TYR A 111 2.76 3.46 -11.97
N VAL A 112 3.59 2.58 -12.53
CA VAL A 112 4.05 2.70 -13.91
C VAL A 112 3.87 1.39 -14.65
N ILE A 113 3.14 1.41 -15.75
CA ILE A 113 2.93 0.27 -16.63
C ILE A 113 3.79 0.46 -17.87
N GLY A 114 4.61 -0.52 -18.20
CA GLY A 114 5.40 -0.54 -19.43
C GLY A 114 5.29 -1.88 -20.16
N MET A 115 5.85 -1.95 -21.36
CA MET A 115 5.87 -3.16 -22.17
C MET A 115 7.27 -3.78 -22.16
N ASN A 116 7.41 -5.01 -21.68
CA ASN A 116 8.71 -5.68 -21.56
C ASN A 116 9.29 -6.22 -22.88
N GLN A 117 8.49 -6.17 -23.94
CA GLN A 117 8.86 -6.60 -25.29
C GLN A 117 8.03 -5.82 -26.33
N ALA A 118 8.18 -6.18 -27.60
CA ALA A 118 7.31 -5.66 -28.65
C ALA A 118 5.86 -6.14 -28.44
N ILE A 119 4.91 -5.22 -28.61
CA ILE A 119 3.47 -5.49 -28.54
C ILE A 119 2.81 -5.07 -29.85
N GLY A 120 1.89 -5.89 -30.35
CA GLY A 120 1.09 -5.62 -31.54
C GLY A 120 -0.02 -4.61 -31.26
N ASP A 121 -0.38 -3.85 -32.28
CA ASP A 121 -1.39 -2.78 -32.20
C ASP A 121 -2.71 -3.25 -31.57
N LYS A 122 -3.18 -4.46 -31.92
CA LYS A 122 -4.42 -5.01 -31.36
C LYS A 122 -4.28 -5.24 -29.85
N ALA A 123 -3.23 -5.95 -29.42
CA ALA A 123 -3.00 -6.21 -28.00
C ALA A 123 -2.81 -4.93 -27.19
N ALA A 124 -2.11 -3.93 -27.74
CA ALA A 124 -1.96 -2.61 -27.13
C ALA A 124 -3.30 -1.90 -26.92
N ILE A 125 -4.21 -1.94 -27.91
CA ILE A 125 -5.55 -1.35 -27.80
C ILE A 125 -6.40 -2.10 -26.77
N GLU A 126 -6.44 -3.43 -26.84
CA GLU A 126 -7.22 -4.25 -25.90
C GLU A 126 -6.76 -4.06 -24.46
N PHE A 127 -5.44 -3.93 -24.24
CA PHE A 127 -4.88 -3.58 -22.95
C PHE A 127 -5.48 -2.28 -22.41
N ALA A 128 -5.42 -1.21 -23.22
CA ALA A 128 -5.88 0.11 -22.82
C ALA A 128 -7.39 0.11 -22.53
N VAL A 129 -8.19 -0.52 -23.39
CA VAL A 129 -9.64 -0.64 -23.21
C VAL A 129 -9.96 -1.36 -21.90
N GLY A 130 -9.38 -2.55 -21.66
CA GLY A 130 -9.63 -3.31 -20.44
C GLY A 130 -9.16 -2.58 -19.17
N PHE A 131 -8.06 -1.83 -19.26
CA PHE A 131 -7.56 -0.99 -18.18
C PHE A 131 -8.54 0.12 -17.80
N TYR A 132 -8.99 0.93 -18.78
CA TYR A 132 -9.89 2.05 -18.51
C TYR A 132 -11.33 1.62 -18.22
N ASP A 133 -11.81 0.48 -18.74
CA ASP A 133 -13.09 -0.09 -18.36
C ASP A 133 -13.14 -0.42 -16.87
N ALA A 134 -12.07 -1.02 -16.34
CA ALA A 134 -11.96 -1.35 -14.93
C ALA A 134 -11.88 -0.10 -14.04
N LEU A 135 -11.09 0.91 -14.44
CA LEU A 135 -11.04 2.19 -13.73
C LEU A 135 -12.41 2.90 -13.74
N GLY A 136 -13.07 2.94 -14.89
CA GLY A 136 -14.43 3.46 -15.04
C GLY A 136 -15.47 2.71 -14.21
N ALA A 137 -15.24 1.42 -13.94
CA ALA A 137 -16.03 0.61 -13.01
C ALA A 137 -15.68 0.86 -11.53
N GLY A 138 -14.68 1.69 -11.23
CA GLY A 138 -14.25 2.06 -9.89
C GLY A 138 -13.27 1.09 -9.25
N ARG A 139 -12.53 0.31 -10.04
CA ARG A 139 -11.40 -0.50 -9.56
C ARG A 139 -10.16 0.36 -9.34
N ASN A 140 -9.22 -0.14 -8.55
CA ASN A 140 -7.91 0.48 -8.36
C ASN A 140 -6.95 0.15 -9.52
N ILE A 141 -5.74 0.74 -9.52
CA ILE A 141 -4.76 0.58 -10.60
C ILE A 141 -4.29 -0.87 -10.76
N ASP A 142 -4.07 -1.62 -9.66
CA ASP A 142 -3.64 -3.03 -9.72
C ASP A 142 -4.71 -3.91 -10.40
N ASP A 143 -5.96 -3.78 -9.97
CA ASP A 143 -7.08 -4.48 -10.59
C ASP A 143 -7.24 -4.06 -12.06
N ALA A 144 -7.14 -2.77 -12.37
CA ALA A 144 -7.26 -2.27 -13.74
C ALA A 144 -6.18 -2.83 -14.66
N TYR A 145 -4.92 -2.90 -14.19
CA TYR A 145 -3.83 -3.56 -14.89
C TYR A 145 -4.15 -5.03 -15.18
N ARG A 146 -4.70 -5.76 -14.20
CA ARG A 146 -5.10 -7.16 -14.35
C ARG A 146 -6.24 -7.34 -15.37
N PHE A 147 -7.22 -6.43 -15.38
CA PHE A 147 -8.29 -6.41 -16.39
C PHE A 147 -7.76 -6.10 -17.79
N GLY A 148 -6.84 -5.15 -17.94
CA GLY A 148 -6.18 -4.86 -19.21
C GLY A 148 -5.44 -6.09 -19.76
N ARG A 149 -4.68 -6.80 -18.92
CA ARG A 149 -4.04 -8.07 -19.34
C ARG A 149 -5.06 -9.13 -19.73
N ASN A 150 -6.13 -9.28 -18.95
CA ASN A 150 -7.17 -10.24 -19.25
C ASN A 150 -7.90 -9.95 -20.57
N ALA A 151 -8.10 -8.68 -20.93
CA ALA A 151 -8.68 -8.31 -22.23
C ALA A 151 -7.85 -8.83 -23.41
N ILE A 152 -6.52 -8.72 -23.35
CA ILE A 152 -5.61 -9.29 -24.36
C ILE A 152 -5.73 -10.82 -24.41
N GLU A 153 -5.80 -11.46 -23.24
CA GLU A 153 -5.90 -12.92 -23.11
C GLU A 153 -7.23 -13.46 -23.69
N LEU A 154 -8.34 -12.75 -23.47
CA LEU A 154 -9.66 -13.11 -24.00
C LEU A 154 -9.72 -13.06 -25.53
N GLU A 155 -8.92 -12.20 -26.16
CA GLU A 155 -8.74 -12.15 -27.61
C GLU A 155 -7.82 -13.26 -28.15
N GLY A 156 -7.34 -14.14 -27.27
CA GLY A 156 -6.52 -15.30 -27.62
C GLY A 156 -5.05 -14.97 -27.91
N SER A 157 -4.58 -13.76 -27.56
CA SER A 157 -3.17 -13.38 -27.76
C SER A 157 -2.34 -13.71 -26.53
N SER A 158 -1.16 -14.32 -26.74
CA SER A 158 -0.15 -14.56 -25.70
C SER A 158 0.58 -13.28 -25.24
N GLU A 159 0.33 -12.15 -25.91
CA GLU A 159 0.91 -10.84 -25.57
C GLU A 159 0.36 -10.27 -24.25
N TYR A 160 -0.59 -10.94 -23.59
CA TYR A 160 -1.04 -10.58 -22.25
C TYR A 160 0.07 -10.62 -21.17
N LEU A 161 1.21 -11.25 -21.47
CA LEU A 161 2.40 -11.24 -20.62
C LEU A 161 3.31 -10.01 -20.85
N THR A 162 3.01 -9.20 -21.86
CA THR A 162 3.85 -8.06 -22.28
C THR A 162 3.70 -6.82 -21.40
N PRO A 163 2.48 -6.38 -21.01
CA PRO A 163 2.32 -5.30 -20.05
C PRO A 163 2.83 -5.73 -18.68
N VAL A 164 3.70 -4.92 -18.07
CA VAL A 164 4.24 -5.12 -16.72
C VAL A 164 3.94 -3.90 -15.86
N LEU A 165 3.32 -4.13 -14.70
CA LEU A 165 3.11 -3.11 -13.69
C LEU A 165 4.32 -3.04 -12.76
N LYS A 166 4.89 -1.85 -12.63
CA LYS A 166 5.90 -1.50 -11.64
C LYS A 166 5.24 -0.59 -10.62
N MET A 167 5.34 -0.96 -9.35
CA MET A 167 4.88 -0.14 -8.24
C MET A 167 6.08 0.47 -7.56
N ARG A 168 5.96 1.75 -7.17
CA ARG A 168 7.00 2.41 -6.40
C ARG A 168 7.19 1.65 -5.11
N ASN A 169 8.32 0.96 -5.00
CA ASN A 169 8.75 0.43 -3.73
C ASN A 169 9.12 1.63 -2.87
N LEU A 170 8.22 2.03 -1.98
CA LEU A 170 8.49 3.00 -0.90
C LEU A 170 9.49 2.46 0.15
N GLY A 171 10.36 1.51 -0.24
CA GLY A 171 11.41 0.95 0.61
C GLY A 171 12.77 1.46 0.16
N GLU A 172 13.23 2.53 0.80
CA GLU A 172 14.60 2.75 1.34
C GLU A 172 14.97 4.24 1.55
N ASN A 173 14.15 5.20 1.09
CA ASN A 173 14.21 6.60 1.56
C ASN A 173 12.88 6.98 2.24
N ASN A 174 12.76 6.52 3.49
CA ASN A 174 11.69 6.83 4.43
C ASN A 174 11.70 8.32 4.80
N GLU A 175 10.73 9.07 4.29
CA GLU A 175 9.95 9.90 5.20
C GLU A 175 8.50 9.49 5.01
N LEU A 176 8.02 8.63 5.92
CA LEU A 176 6.58 8.53 6.14
C LEU A 176 6.04 9.95 6.32
N SER A 177 4.84 10.22 5.77
CA SER A 177 4.22 11.53 5.97
C SER A 177 4.24 11.92 7.45
N VAL A 178 4.41 13.22 7.75
CA VAL A 178 4.52 13.72 9.13
C VAL A 178 3.34 13.29 10.03
N ASN A 179 2.20 12.92 9.43
CA ASN A 179 1.07 12.36 10.17
C ASN A 179 1.42 11.06 10.92
N TRP A 180 2.32 10.23 10.39
CA TRP A 180 2.77 8.99 11.02
C TRP A 180 3.56 9.21 12.32
N ASP A 181 4.01 10.44 12.60
CA ASP A 181 4.61 10.81 13.89
C ASP A 181 3.58 10.95 15.01
N ASN A 182 2.29 10.94 14.68
CA ASN A 182 1.18 11.05 15.63
C ASN A 182 0.61 9.66 15.97
N GLU A 183 0.69 9.26 17.25
CA GLU A 183 0.16 7.96 17.72
C GLU A 183 -1.35 7.79 17.47
N ALA A 184 -2.14 8.87 17.45
CA ALA A 184 -3.57 8.79 17.12
C ALA A 184 -3.79 8.49 15.63
N TYR A 185 -2.94 9.02 14.75
CA TYR A 185 -2.98 8.70 13.33
C TYR A 185 -2.60 7.23 13.10
N VAL A 186 -1.51 6.76 13.73
CA VAL A 186 -1.12 5.35 13.69
C VAL A 186 -2.23 4.45 14.22
N SER A 187 -2.86 4.84 15.34
CA SER A 187 -3.97 4.09 15.92
C SER A 187 -5.16 3.94 14.96
N LEU A 188 -5.50 5.00 14.21
CA LEU A 188 -6.64 4.99 13.30
C LEU A 188 -6.33 4.30 11.97
N HIS A 189 -5.19 4.60 11.36
CA HIS A 189 -4.87 4.21 9.98
C HIS A 189 -4.03 2.94 9.87
N LEU A 190 -3.43 2.47 10.96
CA LEU A 190 -2.65 1.23 10.97
C LEU A 190 -3.26 0.21 11.91
N VAL A 191 -3.37 0.56 13.19
CA VAL A 191 -3.75 -0.41 14.23
C VAL A 191 -5.18 -0.89 14.07
N GLN A 192 -6.13 0.02 13.89
CA GLN A 192 -7.54 -0.34 13.66
C GLN A 192 -7.71 -1.17 12.40
N GLU A 193 -7.13 -0.73 11.28
CA GLU A 193 -7.29 -1.44 10.01
C GLU A 193 -6.67 -2.84 10.03
N ILE A 194 -5.46 -2.98 10.59
CA ILE A 194 -4.76 -4.26 10.72
C ILE A 194 -5.57 -5.25 11.56
N LEU A 195 -6.06 -4.80 12.72
CA LEU A 195 -6.76 -5.68 13.65
C LEU A 195 -8.15 -6.05 13.13
N GLU A 196 -8.85 -5.12 12.47
CA GLU A 196 -10.12 -5.43 11.78
C GLU A 196 -9.91 -6.47 10.67
N LYS A 197 -8.89 -6.33 9.83
CA LYS A 197 -8.53 -7.31 8.79
C LYS A 197 -8.06 -8.65 9.38
N ALA A 198 -7.45 -8.64 10.57
CA ALA A 198 -7.12 -9.85 11.31
C ALA A 198 -8.34 -10.55 11.93
N GLY A 199 -9.53 -9.96 11.84
CA GLY A 199 -10.79 -10.51 12.32
C GLY A 199 -11.21 -10.03 13.72
N LEU A 200 -10.58 -8.99 14.23
CA LEU A 200 -10.85 -8.39 15.55
C LEU A 200 -11.68 -7.12 15.39
N SER A 201 -12.90 -7.24 14.90
CA SER A 201 -13.75 -6.08 14.61
C SER A 201 -14.12 -5.30 15.87
N ARG A 202 -13.95 -3.98 15.84
CA ARG A 202 -14.32 -3.07 16.94
C ARG A 202 -15.82 -3.09 17.30
N LYS A 203 -16.68 -3.42 16.32
CA LYS A 203 -18.15 -3.50 16.47
C LYS A 203 -18.67 -4.92 16.26
N GLY A 204 -17.81 -5.92 16.36
CA GLY A 204 -18.18 -7.32 16.16
C GLY A 204 -18.86 -7.92 17.39
N ILE A 205 -19.71 -8.93 17.19
CA ILE A 205 -20.31 -9.70 18.29
C ILE A 205 -19.23 -10.44 19.11
N ASN A 206 -18.15 -10.84 18.44
CA ASN A 206 -17.10 -11.68 19.02
C ASN A 206 -15.87 -10.90 19.48
N SER A 207 -15.72 -9.61 19.18
CA SER A 207 -14.54 -8.84 19.56
C SER A 207 -14.93 -7.52 20.20
N HIS A 208 -14.32 -7.23 21.36
CA HIS A 208 -14.60 -6.03 22.15
C HIS A 208 -13.31 -5.28 22.43
N TRP A 209 -13.33 -3.98 22.17
CA TRP A 209 -12.18 -3.09 22.34
C TRP A 209 -12.47 -2.11 23.48
N TYR A 210 -11.60 -2.08 24.48
CA TYR A 210 -11.67 -1.16 25.61
C TYR A 210 -10.53 -0.15 25.50
N PRO A 211 -10.79 1.05 24.95
CA PRO A 211 -9.75 2.08 24.83
C PRO A 211 -9.35 2.61 26.20
N GLN A 212 -8.09 3.03 26.34
CA GLN A 212 -7.54 3.63 27.56
C GLN A 212 -7.76 2.73 28.80
N PHE A 213 -7.52 1.43 28.62
CA PHE A 213 -7.71 0.42 29.65
C PHE A 213 -6.77 0.68 30.84
N LYS A 214 -7.32 0.71 32.06
CA LYS A 214 -6.59 1.12 33.26
C LYS A 214 -5.94 -0.07 33.95
N VAL A 215 -4.61 -0.14 33.90
CA VAL A 215 -3.82 -1.11 34.67
C VAL A 215 -3.37 -0.48 35.98
N ARG A 216 -3.61 -1.18 37.10
CA ARG A 216 -3.19 -0.74 38.44
C ARG A 216 -1.85 -1.36 38.80
N ALA A 217 -0.77 -0.60 38.63
CA ALA A 217 0.57 -1.02 38.94
C ALA A 217 0.96 -0.63 40.37
N GLN A 218 1.58 -1.57 41.10
CA GLN A 218 2.11 -1.32 42.44
C GLN A 218 3.60 -0.97 42.36
N ASN A 219 3.95 0.24 42.76
CA ASN A 219 5.34 0.66 42.90
C ASN A 219 5.70 0.88 44.38
N PHE A 220 6.98 0.77 44.69
CA PHE A 220 7.51 1.15 45.99
C PHE A 220 8.20 2.50 45.86
N ASN A 221 7.90 3.44 46.75
CA ASN A 221 8.65 4.70 46.79
C ASN A 221 10.03 4.50 47.43
N SER A 222 10.88 5.53 47.40
CA SER A 222 12.22 5.51 48.02
C SER A 222 12.23 5.25 49.53
N LYS A 223 11.07 5.28 50.19
CA LYS A 223 10.88 4.97 51.61
C LYS A 223 10.27 3.58 51.86
N GLY A 224 10.11 2.75 50.83
CA GLY A 224 9.54 1.39 50.93
C GLY A 224 8.02 1.33 51.06
N ASN A 225 7.30 2.45 50.95
CA ASN A 225 5.84 2.46 51.02
C ASN A 225 5.25 2.07 49.66
N ARG A 226 4.19 1.24 49.70
CA ARG A 226 3.40 0.89 48.51
C ARG A 226 2.67 2.14 48.00
N LYS A 227 2.88 2.47 46.74
CA LYS A 227 2.16 3.50 45.99
C LYS A 227 1.53 2.84 44.77
N GLU A 228 0.20 2.86 44.72
CA GLU A 228 -0.55 2.41 43.55
C GLU A 228 -0.54 3.52 42.49
N THR A 229 -0.29 3.14 41.24
CA THR A 229 -0.31 4.03 40.09
C THR A 229 -1.22 3.45 39.03
N ILE A 230 -2.12 4.25 38.49
CA ILE A 230 -2.97 3.86 37.37
C ILE A 230 -2.21 4.22 36.09
N LYS A 231 -1.98 3.24 35.24
CA LYS A 231 -1.38 3.42 33.92
C LYS A 231 -2.41 3.08 32.84
N PRO A 232 -2.75 4.01 31.94
CA PRO A 232 -3.61 3.72 30.80
C PRO A 232 -2.81 2.97 29.74
N VAL A 233 -3.42 1.92 29.21
CA VAL A 233 -2.97 1.18 28.03
C VAL A 233 -3.89 1.56 26.88
N ASP A 234 -3.37 1.69 25.67
CA ASP A 234 -4.17 2.20 24.55
C ASP A 234 -5.42 1.37 24.30
N PHE A 235 -5.29 0.03 24.27
CA PHE A 235 -6.42 -0.87 24.18
C PHE A 235 -6.25 -2.13 25.03
N LEU A 236 -7.35 -2.60 25.61
CA LEU A 236 -7.56 -4.03 25.84
C LEU A 236 -8.48 -4.54 24.73
N ILE A 237 -8.11 -5.64 24.10
CA ILE A 237 -8.94 -6.32 23.12
C ILE A 237 -9.27 -7.71 23.63
N GLU A 238 -10.56 -8.03 23.63
CA GLU A 238 -11.09 -9.35 23.94
C GLU A 238 -11.67 -9.96 22.66
N ASP A 239 -11.25 -11.17 22.33
CA ASP A 239 -11.78 -11.99 21.24
C ASP A 239 -12.43 -13.24 21.84
N LEU A 240 -13.76 -13.23 21.86
CA LEU A 240 -14.60 -14.30 22.38
C LEU A 240 -14.58 -15.54 21.49
N GLN A 241 -14.37 -15.37 20.17
CA GLN A 241 -14.29 -16.50 19.24
C GLN A 241 -13.05 -17.33 19.52
N ARG A 242 -11.92 -16.66 19.73
CA ARG A 242 -10.63 -17.31 20.03
C ARG A 242 -10.39 -17.55 21.52
N LYS A 243 -11.22 -16.97 22.39
CA LYS A 243 -11.03 -16.93 23.85
C LYS A 243 -9.68 -16.35 24.24
N ILE A 244 -9.26 -15.28 23.57
CA ILE A 244 -7.99 -14.59 23.80
C ILE A 244 -8.29 -13.16 24.21
N SER A 245 -7.54 -12.65 25.19
CA SER A 245 -7.46 -11.23 25.46
C SER A 245 -6.01 -10.76 25.42
N PHE A 246 -5.80 -9.55 24.93
CA PHE A 246 -4.46 -8.97 24.85
C PHE A 246 -4.49 -7.45 24.99
N LEU A 247 -3.42 -6.93 25.57
CA LEU A 247 -3.16 -5.50 25.67
C LEU A 247 -2.47 -5.02 24.40
N VAL A 248 -2.86 -3.86 23.88
CA VAL A 248 -2.23 -3.22 22.73
C VAL A 248 -1.68 -1.87 23.16
N GLU A 249 -0.41 -1.63 22.84
CA GLU A 249 0.25 -0.35 23.03
C GLU A 249 0.79 0.13 21.67
N VAL A 250 0.43 1.37 21.31
CA VAL A 250 0.73 1.99 20.03
C VAL A 250 1.91 2.94 20.18
N LYS A 251 2.73 3.01 19.14
CA LYS A 251 3.91 3.85 19.01
C LYS A 251 3.90 4.52 17.63
N SER A 252 4.63 5.62 17.47
CA SER A 252 4.63 6.41 16.22
C SER A 252 5.94 6.30 15.45
N ALA A 253 5.97 6.82 14.22
CA ALA A 253 7.20 6.84 13.42
C ALA A 253 8.32 7.63 14.11
N ARG A 254 7.99 8.70 14.83
CA ARG A 254 8.91 9.49 15.66
C ARG A 254 9.31 8.81 16.97
N ASN A 255 8.40 8.07 17.58
CA ASN A 255 8.63 7.39 18.86
C ASN A 255 8.38 5.89 18.70
N GLN A 256 9.31 5.23 17.99
CA GLN A 256 9.22 3.81 17.63
C GLN A 256 9.35 2.89 18.85
N ILE A 257 9.00 1.63 18.65
CA ILE A 257 9.18 0.57 19.64
C ILE A 257 10.65 0.50 20.05
N ASN A 258 10.87 0.69 21.34
CA ASN A 258 12.18 0.66 21.97
C ASN A 258 12.09 -0.06 23.33
N ASP A 259 13.21 -0.14 24.05
CA ASP A 259 13.27 -0.85 25.34
C ASP A 259 12.36 -0.24 26.42
N SER A 260 12.09 1.07 26.34
CA SER A 260 11.14 1.73 27.23
C SER A 260 9.71 1.23 26.98
N ALA A 261 9.30 1.15 25.71
CA ALA A 261 7.99 0.62 25.32
C ALA A 261 7.84 -0.85 25.73
N ARG A 262 8.88 -1.68 25.53
CA ARG A 262 8.89 -3.09 25.98
C ARG A 262 8.79 -3.21 27.50
N PHE A 263 9.51 -2.38 28.24
CA PHE A 263 9.44 -2.36 29.70
C PHE A 263 8.06 -1.90 30.22
N GLN A 264 7.46 -0.93 29.54
CA GLN A 264 6.11 -0.46 29.81
C GLN A 264 5.08 -1.58 29.62
N LEU A 265 5.07 -2.25 28.45
CA LEU A 265 4.18 -3.37 28.19
C LEU A 265 4.41 -4.53 29.17
N LYS A 266 5.67 -4.86 29.50
CA LYS A 266 5.99 -5.83 30.55
C LYS A 266 5.32 -5.50 31.88
N THR A 267 5.39 -4.23 32.29
CA THR A 267 4.73 -3.76 33.51
C THR A 267 3.22 -3.97 33.41
N TYR A 268 2.62 -3.67 32.26
CA TYR A 268 1.18 -3.86 32.08
C TYR A 268 0.75 -5.31 32.23
N LEU A 269 1.43 -6.24 31.56
CA LEU A 269 1.10 -7.66 31.66
C LEU A 269 1.29 -8.20 33.08
N GLN A 270 2.36 -7.79 33.77
CA GLN A 270 2.62 -8.18 35.16
C GLN A 270 1.46 -7.85 36.11
N TYR A 271 0.78 -6.72 35.90
CA TYR A 271 -0.27 -6.22 36.82
C TYR A 271 -1.71 -6.36 36.29
N SER A 272 -1.93 -6.70 35.03
CA SER A 272 -3.27 -6.71 34.39
C SER A 272 -3.98 -8.07 34.39
N ARG A 273 -3.31 -9.15 34.80
CA ARG A 273 -3.76 -10.56 34.61
C ARG A 273 -3.99 -10.95 33.13
N ILE A 274 -3.66 -10.08 32.18
CA ILE A 274 -3.74 -10.37 30.75
C ILE A 274 -2.45 -11.08 30.34
N ARG A 275 -2.59 -12.18 29.60
CA ARG A 275 -1.47 -13.04 29.22
C ARG A 275 -0.66 -12.49 28.05
N PHE A 276 -1.32 -11.86 27.07
CA PHE A 276 -0.68 -11.45 25.83
C PHE A 276 -0.63 -9.93 25.69
N GLY A 277 0.45 -9.43 25.09
CA GLY A 277 0.64 -8.02 24.80
C GLY A 277 1.17 -7.82 23.38
N LEU A 278 0.71 -6.77 22.72
CA LEU A 278 1.08 -6.37 21.37
C LEU A 278 1.64 -4.95 21.41
N LEU A 279 2.84 -4.78 20.87
CA LEU A 279 3.43 -3.47 20.55
C LEU A 279 3.37 -3.27 19.04
N ILE A 280 2.96 -2.08 18.62
CA ILE A 280 2.85 -1.75 17.19
C ILE A 280 3.29 -0.31 16.92
N ASP A 281 4.15 -0.15 15.93
CA ASP A 281 4.48 1.11 15.26
C ASP A 281 4.42 0.92 13.73
N PRO A 282 4.63 1.98 12.92
CA PRO A 282 4.58 1.89 11.46
C PRO A 282 5.57 0.93 10.78
N TYR A 283 6.58 0.45 11.51
CA TYR A 283 7.67 -0.35 10.98
C TYR A 283 7.73 -1.75 11.60
N LEU A 284 7.09 -1.96 12.76
CA LEU A 284 7.27 -3.16 13.55
C LEU A 284 6.02 -3.52 14.36
N VAL A 285 5.74 -4.83 14.40
CA VAL A 285 4.83 -5.44 15.37
C VAL A 285 5.61 -6.44 16.21
N GLU A 286 5.50 -6.35 17.55
CA GLU A 286 6.06 -7.32 18.49
C GLU A 286 4.95 -7.88 19.39
N ILE A 287 4.96 -9.19 19.59
CA ILE A 287 3.98 -9.88 20.44
C ILE A 287 4.70 -10.62 21.56
N TYR A 288 4.16 -10.42 22.76
CA TYR A 288 4.72 -10.91 24.00
C TYR A 288 3.71 -11.72 24.78
N GLU A 289 4.23 -12.68 25.54
CA GLU A 289 3.50 -13.50 26.47
C GLU A 289 4.06 -13.30 27.89
N TRP A 290 3.16 -13.11 28.86
CA TRP A 290 3.47 -13.17 30.28
C TRP A 290 3.11 -14.54 30.83
N SER A 291 4.14 -15.32 31.18
CA SER A 291 3.99 -16.69 31.65
C SER A 291 5.08 -17.03 32.66
N HIS A 292 4.72 -17.68 33.77
CA HIS A 292 5.67 -18.08 34.83
C HIS A 292 6.56 -16.91 35.31
N GLU A 293 5.96 -15.73 35.54
CA GLU A 293 6.65 -14.49 35.93
C GLU A 293 7.71 -14.00 34.93
N LYS A 294 7.64 -14.46 33.67
CA LYS A 294 8.56 -14.07 32.59
C LYS A 294 7.83 -13.35 31.48
N PHE A 295 8.52 -12.37 30.90
CA PHE A 295 8.11 -11.64 29.71
C PHE A 295 8.81 -12.25 28.49
N ILE A 296 8.06 -12.98 27.66
CA ILE A 296 8.58 -13.83 26.60
C ILE A 296 8.19 -13.25 25.24
N SER A 297 9.16 -13.02 24.35
CA SER A 297 8.88 -12.63 22.96
C SER A 297 8.36 -13.85 22.20
N ARG A 298 7.15 -13.75 21.65
CA ARG A 298 6.50 -14.82 20.88
C ARG A 298 6.79 -14.70 19.40
N SER A 299 6.63 -13.50 18.86
CA SER A 299 6.80 -13.26 17.42
C SER A 299 7.05 -11.78 17.17
N LYS A 300 7.62 -11.49 16.00
CA LYS A 300 7.80 -10.14 15.48
C LYS A 300 7.54 -10.11 13.98
N PHE A 301 7.07 -8.99 13.48
CA PHE A 301 6.84 -8.77 12.05
C PHE A 301 7.31 -7.38 11.65
N ASN A 302 8.23 -7.31 10.68
CA ASN A 302 8.71 -6.04 10.13
C ASN A 302 7.72 -5.58 9.06
N ILE A 303 7.07 -4.44 9.29
CA ILE A 303 6.20 -3.78 8.33
C ILE A 303 7.09 -3.06 7.31
N LYS A 304 7.03 -3.51 6.05
CA LYS A 304 7.79 -2.87 4.96
C LYS A 304 7.15 -1.56 4.50
N ASN A 305 5.82 -1.51 4.48
CA ASN A 305 5.05 -0.33 4.12
C ASN A 305 3.79 -0.28 5.00
N PRO A 306 3.62 0.73 5.88
CA PRO A 306 2.45 0.85 6.73
C PRO A 306 1.16 1.19 5.97
N GLU A 307 1.23 1.58 4.69
CA GLU A 307 0.05 1.76 3.83
C GLU A 307 -0.39 0.45 3.14
N HIS A 308 0.43 -0.60 3.21
CA HIS A 308 0.12 -1.93 2.67
C HIS A 308 0.05 -2.96 3.80
N ILE A 309 -1.11 -3.01 4.45
CA ILE A 309 -1.32 -3.69 5.73
C ILE A 309 -1.71 -5.17 5.60
N GLU A 310 -1.97 -5.67 4.40
CA GLU A 310 -2.39 -7.05 4.16
C GLU A 310 -1.41 -8.08 4.75
N PRO A 311 -0.08 -7.96 4.57
CA PRO A 311 0.87 -8.97 5.06
C PRO A 311 0.88 -9.07 6.59
N VAL A 312 0.88 -7.93 7.28
CA VAL A 312 0.90 -7.89 8.75
C VAL A 312 -0.46 -8.32 9.34
N SER A 313 -1.57 -8.00 8.68
CA SER A 313 -2.90 -8.47 9.08
C SER A 313 -3.02 -9.99 8.98
N ALA A 314 -2.52 -10.58 7.88
CA ALA A 314 -2.50 -12.02 7.68
C ALA A 314 -1.60 -12.73 8.71
N PHE A 315 -0.43 -12.15 9.01
CA PHE A 315 0.46 -12.61 10.07
C PHE A 315 -0.24 -12.64 11.43
N LEU A 316 -0.90 -11.53 11.82
CA LEU A 316 -1.61 -11.46 13.10
C LEU A 316 -2.74 -12.48 13.21
N ARG A 317 -3.55 -12.61 12.16
CA ARG A 317 -4.64 -13.59 12.14
C ARG A 317 -4.12 -15.01 12.36
N SER A 318 -3.10 -15.41 11.61
CA SER A 318 -2.48 -16.74 11.72
C SER A 318 -1.93 -17.00 13.13
N LEU A 319 -1.27 -16.00 13.72
CA LEU A 319 -0.73 -16.12 15.07
C LEU A 319 -1.84 -16.24 16.13
N LEU A 320 -2.90 -15.43 16.03
CA LEU A 320 -4.04 -15.49 16.96
C LEU A 320 -4.77 -16.84 16.88
N ASP A 321 -4.94 -17.38 15.68
CA ASP A 321 -5.51 -18.71 15.45
C ASP A 321 -4.62 -19.79 16.12
N SER A 322 -3.30 -19.71 15.95
CA SER A 322 -2.34 -20.62 16.59
C SER A 322 -2.38 -20.57 18.12
N ILE A 323 -2.45 -19.37 18.71
CA ILE A 323 -2.57 -19.18 20.16
C ILE A 323 -3.89 -19.78 20.69
N SER A 324 -4.98 -19.61 19.94
CA SER A 324 -6.30 -20.18 20.28
C SER A 324 -6.24 -21.71 20.34
N ASP A 325 -5.60 -22.33 19.35
CA ASP A 325 -5.43 -23.79 19.29
C ASP A 325 -4.57 -24.32 20.44
N GLU A 326 -3.48 -23.63 20.79
CA GLU A 326 -2.66 -23.96 21.97
C GLU A 326 -3.48 -23.92 23.26
N ASN A 327 -4.31 -22.88 23.45
CA ASN A 327 -5.15 -22.73 24.63
C ASN A 327 -6.19 -23.84 24.73
N ASN A 328 -6.83 -24.20 23.62
CA ASN A 328 -7.83 -25.27 23.59
C ASN A 328 -7.19 -26.62 23.95
N ARG A 329 -5.98 -26.94 23.44
CA ARG A 329 -5.26 -28.17 23.80
C ARG A 329 -4.93 -28.25 25.29
N ASN A 330 -4.48 -27.14 25.88
CA ASN A 330 -4.12 -27.09 27.29
C ASN A 330 -5.33 -27.09 28.23
N SER A 331 -6.54 -26.80 27.74
CA SER A 331 -7.78 -26.84 28.52
C SER A 331 -8.40 -28.24 28.64
N HIS A 332 -7.89 -29.21 27.87
CA HIS A 332 -8.33 -30.61 27.86
C HIS A 332 -7.37 -31.55 28.63
N VAL A 333 -6.38 -30.99 29.33
CA VAL A 333 -5.45 -31.67 30.24
C VAL A 333 -5.71 -31.12 31.63
#